data_AF-A0A7J8LEX0-F1
#
_entry.id   AF-A0A7J8LEX0-F1
#
_cell.length_a   1.000
_cell.length_b   1.000
_cell.length_c   1.000
_cell.angle_alpha   90.00
_cell.angle_beta   90.00
_cell.angle_gamma   90.00
#
_symmetry.space_group_name_H-M   'P 1'
#
loop_
_entity.id
_entity.type
_entity.pdbx_description
1 polymer ?
#
loop_
_entity_poly.entity_id
_entity_poly.type
_entity_poly.pdbx_seq_one_letter_code
_entity_poly.pdbx_strand_id
1 'polypeptide(L)'
;TVLDSGARFIVVQGLPPLGCWPLAKLLTPHFAKDEMGCSAVINKAIMAHNDLLQKTLEEFRRNYPNATIAYADYFNAFKTVMGNLTEFGFSDGSGACCGVGGGLNFNLNNLCGMDGTNTCSNPNAYIHWDGLHLTEAMNKQIARLFLLEGFCQPSFVDLIKRHQSLLQPSLQ
;
A
#
# COMPACT_ATOMS: atom_id res chain seq x y z
N THR A 1 -2.61 -24.41 -4.79
CA THR A 1 -2.24 -22.97 -4.83
C THR A 1 -2.29 -22.48 -6.27
N VAL A 2 -2.21 -21.17 -6.53
CA VAL A 2 -2.09 -20.66 -7.92
C VAL A 2 -0.81 -21.15 -8.60
N LEU A 3 0.25 -21.44 -7.83
CA LEU A 3 1.49 -22.06 -8.31
C LEU A 3 1.23 -23.47 -8.83
N ASP A 4 0.45 -24.28 -8.11
CA ASP A 4 0.04 -25.63 -8.56
C ASP A 4 -0.87 -25.58 -9.79
N SER A 5 -1.51 -24.42 -10.03
CA SER A 5 -2.33 -24.16 -11.22
C SER A 5 -1.51 -23.56 -12.38
N GLY A 6 -0.19 -23.50 -12.27
CA GLY A 6 0.72 -23.05 -13.34
C GLY A 6 1.08 -21.56 -13.32
N ALA A 7 0.72 -20.80 -12.28
CA ALA A 7 1.20 -19.42 -12.14
C ALA A 7 2.72 -19.41 -11.94
N ARG A 8 3.43 -18.65 -12.78
CA ARG A 8 4.92 -18.56 -12.75
C ARG A 8 5.45 -17.20 -12.33
N PHE A 9 4.65 -16.15 -12.42
CA PHE A 9 5.03 -14.79 -12.05
C PHE A 9 3.96 -14.25 -11.11
N ILE A 10 4.34 -14.02 -9.86
CA ILE A 10 3.41 -13.63 -8.80
C ILE A 10 4.00 -12.43 -8.08
N VAL A 11 3.22 -11.36 -7.97
CA VAL A 11 3.51 -10.24 -7.06
C VAL A 11 2.60 -10.40 -5.86
N VAL A 12 3.19 -10.47 -4.67
CA VAL A 12 2.48 -10.55 -3.41
C VAL A 12 2.70 -9.26 -2.66
N GLN A 13 1.63 -8.51 -2.47
CA GLN A 13 1.65 -7.21 -1.80
C GLN A 13 1.59 -7.41 -0.28
N GLY A 14 2.51 -6.78 0.44
CA GLY A 14 2.41 -6.62 1.90
C GLY A 14 1.32 -5.62 2.27
N LEU A 15 0.93 -5.59 3.54
CA LEU A 15 -0.06 -4.63 4.00
C LEU A 15 0.58 -3.24 4.24
N PRO A 16 -0.11 -2.14 3.91
CA PRO A 16 0.34 -0.77 4.24
C PRO A 16 0.16 -0.48 5.73
N PRO A 17 0.71 0.64 6.28
CA PRO A 17 0.50 1.03 7.67
C PRO A 17 -0.95 1.48 7.93
N LEU A 18 -1.89 0.52 8.00
CA LEU A 18 -3.33 0.79 8.16
C LEU A 18 -3.67 1.58 9.41
N GLY A 19 -2.80 1.60 10.42
CA GLY A 19 -2.95 2.47 11.59
C GLY A 19 -2.98 3.96 11.23
N CYS A 20 -2.49 4.34 10.05
CA CYS A 20 -2.48 5.72 9.58
C CYS A 20 -3.76 6.14 8.83
N TRP A 21 -4.71 5.23 8.61
CA TRP A 21 -5.96 5.59 7.93
C TRP A 21 -6.82 6.50 8.81
N PRO A 22 -7.62 7.42 8.24
CA PRO A 22 -8.47 8.30 9.04
C PRO A 22 -9.40 7.53 10.00
N LEU A 23 -9.94 6.38 9.58
CA LEU A 23 -10.71 5.51 10.47
C LEU A 23 -9.90 5.01 11.67
N ALA A 24 -8.70 4.48 11.43
CA ALA A 24 -7.83 3.97 12.49
C ALA A 24 -7.42 5.09 13.46
N LYS A 25 -7.11 6.28 12.92
CA LYS A 25 -6.79 7.47 13.70
C LYS A 25 -7.99 7.96 14.51
N LEU A 26 -9.21 7.88 13.98
CA LEU A 26 -10.43 8.25 14.68
C LEU A 26 -10.71 7.32 15.88
N LEU A 27 -10.55 6.01 15.67
CA LEU A 27 -10.86 4.99 16.69
C LEU A 27 -9.76 4.78 17.72
N THR A 28 -8.54 5.28 17.48
CA THR A 28 -7.42 5.07 18.40
C THR A 28 -7.35 6.18 19.45
N PRO A 29 -7.33 5.85 20.75
CA PRO A 29 -7.09 6.82 21.83
C PRO A 29 -5.75 7.55 21.68
N HIS A 30 -5.67 8.81 22.11
CA HIS A 30 -4.45 9.62 21.95
C HIS A 30 -3.17 8.97 22.50
N PHE A 31 -3.24 8.31 23.66
CA PHE A 31 -2.08 7.65 24.27
C PHE A 31 -1.58 6.40 23.49
N ALA A 32 -2.40 5.88 22.57
CA ALA A 32 -2.08 4.70 21.75
C ALA A 32 -1.68 5.07 20.32
N LYS A 33 -1.53 6.37 20.04
CA LYS A 33 -1.03 6.89 18.76
C LYS A 33 0.49 7.04 18.79
N ASP A 34 1.13 6.81 17.65
CA ASP A 34 2.53 7.16 17.43
C ASP A 34 2.71 8.66 17.16
N GLU A 35 3.95 9.09 16.92
CA GLU A 35 4.31 10.49 16.65
C GLU A 35 3.63 11.07 15.41
N MET A 36 3.20 10.23 14.45
CA MET A 36 2.47 10.64 13.26
C MET A 36 0.94 10.63 13.48
N GLY A 37 0.50 10.32 14.70
CA GLY A 37 -0.90 10.21 15.08
C GLY A 37 -1.55 8.90 14.59
N CYS A 38 -0.77 7.94 14.09
CA CYS A 38 -1.25 6.65 13.61
C CYS A 38 -1.41 5.66 14.77
N SER A 39 -2.26 4.65 14.60
CA SER A 39 -2.43 3.60 15.61
C SER A 39 -1.20 2.70 15.70
N ALA A 40 -0.46 2.80 16.81
CA ALA A 40 0.77 2.04 17.02
C ALA A 40 0.51 0.53 17.12
N VAL A 41 -0.61 0.13 17.74
CA VAL A 41 -1.00 -1.28 17.89
C VAL A 41 -1.34 -1.91 16.54
N ILE A 42 -2.11 -1.21 15.70
CA ILE A 42 -2.46 -1.70 14.35
C ILE A 42 -1.19 -1.82 13.52
N ASN A 43 -0.35 -0.77 13.48
CA ASN A 43 0.88 -0.80 12.69
C ASN A 43 1.84 -1.92 13.16
N LYS A 44 1.92 -2.20 14.47
CA LYS A 44 2.71 -3.32 14.99
C LYS A 44 2.16 -4.68 14.52
N ALA A 45 0.84 -4.87 14.52
CA ALA A 45 0.22 -6.08 14.00
C ALA A 45 0.47 -6.27 12.50
N ILE A 46 0.40 -5.19 11.72
CA ILE A 46 0.74 -5.18 10.29
C ILE A 46 2.19 -5.56 10.04
N MET A 47 3.13 -5.01 10.80
CA MET A 47 4.54 -5.37 10.69
C MET A 47 4.76 -6.86 10.95
N ALA A 48 4.15 -7.40 12.02
CA ALA A 48 4.23 -8.83 12.33
C ALA A 48 3.63 -9.70 11.22
N HIS A 49 2.49 -9.29 10.64
CA HIS A 49 1.90 -9.96 9.48
C HIS A 49 2.86 -9.96 8.29
N ASN A 50 3.43 -8.81 7.93
CA ASN A 50 4.32 -8.70 6.78
C ASN A 50 5.63 -9.47 6.97
N ASP A 51 6.14 -9.59 8.20
CA ASP A 51 7.30 -10.43 8.52
C ASP A 51 6.98 -11.92 8.32
N LEU A 52 5.82 -12.39 8.78
CA LEU A 52 5.37 -13.77 8.57
C LEU A 52 5.10 -14.07 7.09
N LEU A 53 4.50 -13.11 6.37
CA LEU A 53 4.28 -13.19 4.95
C LEU A 53 5.60 -13.39 4.20
N GLN A 54 6.60 -12.55 4.46
CA GLN A 54 7.90 -12.64 3.79
C GLN A 54 8.60 -13.99 4.05
N LYS A 55 8.60 -14.49 5.28
CA LYS A 55 9.12 -15.84 5.63
C LYS A 55 8.40 -16.94 4.86
N THR A 56 7.07 -16.84 4.77
CA THR A 56 6.25 -17.79 4.00
C THR A 56 6.62 -17.74 2.52
N LEU A 57 6.83 -16.55 1.95
CA LEU A 57 7.24 -16.40 0.55
C LEU A 57 8.63 -16.98 0.28
N GLU A 58 9.56 -16.96 1.25
CA GLU A 58 10.85 -17.65 1.13
C GLU A 58 10.69 -19.17 1.02
N GLU A 59 9.77 -19.76 1.79
CA GLU A 59 9.43 -21.18 1.67
C GLU A 59 8.84 -21.51 0.29
N PHE A 60 7.90 -20.69 -0.19
CA PHE A 60 7.35 -20.85 -1.54
C PHE A 60 8.42 -20.73 -2.62
N ARG A 61 9.37 -19.79 -2.51
CA ARG A 61 10.48 -19.67 -3.47
C ARG A 61 11.37 -20.92 -3.48
N ARG A 62 11.58 -21.57 -2.33
CA ARG A 62 12.33 -22.84 -2.25
C ARG A 62 11.56 -24.01 -2.89
N ASN A 63 10.25 -24.09 -2.64
CA ASN A 63 9.42 -25.19 -3.12
C ASN A 63 9.03 -25.06 -4.61
N TYR A 64 9.05 -23.84 -5.15
CA TYR A 64 8.68 -23.56 -6.53
C TYR A 64 9.81 -22.79 -7.27
N PRO A 65 10.97 -23.42 -7.50
CA PRO A 65 12.15 -22.74 -8.09
C PRO A 65 11.91 -22.21 -9.51
N ASN A 66 10.89 -22.74 -10.21
CA ASN A 66 10.50 -22.30 -11.55
C ASN A 66 9.54 -21.11 -11.56
N ALA A 67 9.09 -20.66 -10.38
CA ALA A 67 8.26 -19.47 -10.21
C ALA A 67 9.10 -18.29 -9.73
N THR A 68 8.75 -17.09 -10.20
CA THR A 68 9.26 -15.83 -9.68
C THR A 68 8.19 -15.21 -8.80
N ILE A 69 8.48 -15.13 -7.50
CA ILE A 69 7.57 -14.59 -6.49
C ILE A 69 8.18 -13.31 -5.93
N ALA A 70 7.57 -12.17 -6.27
CA ALA A 70 7.99 -10.86 -5.80
C ALA A 70 7.18 -10.43 -4.58
N TYR A 71 7.84 -9.84 -3.60
CA TYR A 71 7.18 -9.15 -2.49
C TYR A 71 7.14 -7.65 -2.81
N ALA A 72 5.94 -7.05 -2.81
CA ALA A 72 5.78 -5.60 -2.91
C ALA A 72 5.64 -5.00 -1.50
N ASP A 73 6.65 -4.24 -1.09
CA ASP A 73 6.77 -3.67 0.24
C ASP A 73 5.92 -2.40 0.40
N TYR A 74 4.62 -2.63 0.52
CA TYR A 74 3.65 -1.55 0.62
C TYR A 74 3.85 -0.73 1.90
N PHE A 75 4.26 -1.36 2.99
CA PHE A 75 4.44 -0.68 4.27
C PHE A 75 5.48 0.44 4.15
N ASN A 76 6.66 0.10 3.63
CA ASN A 76 7.73 1.08 3.49
C ASN A 76 7.46 2.06 2.33
N ALA A 77 6.86 1.61 1.22
CA ALA A 77 6.48 2.50 0.12
C ALA A 77 5.53 3.62 0.59
N PHE A 78 4.53 3.26 1.40
CA PHE A 78 3.60 4.23 1.98
C PHE A 78 4.31 5.18 2.94
N LYS A 79 5.18 4.67 3.82
CA LYS A 79 5.95 5.50 4.74
C LYS A 79 6.89 6.48 4.03
N THR A 80 7.48 6.09 2.89
CA THR A 80 8.30 6.99 2.08
C THR A 80 7.50 8.19 1.59
N VAL A 81 6.27 7.97 1.12
CA VAL A 81 5.39 9.07 0.70
C VAL A 81 5.00 9.94 1.90
N MET A 82 4.58 9.33 3.01
CA MET A 82 4.22 10.08 4.22
C MET A 82 5.37 10.92 4.78
N GLY A 83 6.61 10.41 4.70
CA GLY A 83 7.81 11.11 5.16
C GLY A 83 8.17 12.33 4.31
N ASN A 84 7.65 12.44 3.08
CA ASN A 84 7.94 13.58 2.20
C ASN A 84 6.74 13.98 1.32
N LEU A 85 5.62 14.35 1.94
CA LEU A 85 4.36 14.67 1.25
C LEU A 85 4.55 15.63 0.06
N THR A 86 5.25 16.75 0.27
CA THR A 86 5.47 17.78 -0.75
C THR A 86 6.23 17.26 -1.97
N GLU A 87 7.27 16.44 -1.77
CA GLU A 87 8.03 15.83 -2.88
C GLU A 87 7.14 14.93 -3.73
N PHE A 88 6.19 14.23 -3.11
CA PHE A 88 5.24 13.35 -3.80
C PHE A 88 3.97 14.07 -4.30
N GLY A 89 3.86 15.39 -4.07
CA GLY A 89 2.76 16.23 -4.57
C GLY A 89 1.54 16.31 -3.64
N PHE A 90 1.66 15.90 -2.38
CA PHE A 90 0.59 15.95 -1.38
C PHE A 90 0.76 17.14 -0.43
N SER A 91 -0.36 17.77 -0.07
CA SER A 91 -0.42 18.75 1.03
C SER A 91 -1.09 18.18 2.28
N ASP A 92 -1.89 17.11 2.15
CA ASP A 92 -2.55 16.45 3.28
C ASP A 92 -2.30 14.94 3.27
N GLY A 93 -1.62 14.47 4.31
CA GLY A 93 -1.34 13.05 4.55
C GLY A 93 -2.18 12.40 5.65
N SER A 94 -3.18 13.09 6.20
CA SER A 94 -3.93 12.65 7.37
C SER A 94 -5.45 12.72 7.20
N GLY A 95 -5.98 13.80 6.64
CA GLY A 95 -7.40 13.99 6.39
C GLY A 95 -7.87 13.28 5.12
N ALA A 96 -9.16 13.00 5.06
CA ALA A 96 -9.81 12.52 3.84
C ALA A 96 -10.20 13.67 2.91
N CYS A 97 -10.19 13.44 1.60
CA CYS A 97 -10.74 14.39 0.63
C CYS A 97 -12.27 14.45 0.68
N CYS A 98 -12.94 13.30 0.87
CA CYS A 98 -14.39 13.18 0.88
C CYS A 98 -14.93 12.81 2.26
N GLY A 99 -15.85 13.62 2.78
CA GLY A 99 -16.51 13.37 4.05
C GLY A 99 -17.34 14.55 4.54
N VAL A 100 -17.54 14.65 5.86
CA VAL A 100 -18.50 15.58 6.49
C VAL A 100 -17.88 16.89 7.01
N GLY A 101 -16.59 17.10 6.83
CA GLY A 101 -15.80 18.20 7.40
C GLY A 101 -15.22 17.90 8.79
N GLY A 102 -14.58 18.90 9.40
CA GLY A 102 -13.90 18.77 10.69
C GLY A 102 -12.56 18.04 10.61
N GLY A 103 -12.01 17.64 11.78
CA GLY A 103 -10.62 17.21 11.96
C GLY A 103 -10.04 16.31 10.84
N LEU A 104 -10.47 15.06 10.75
CA LEU A 104 -10.01 14.12 9.72
C LEU A 104 -10.88 14.12 8.45
N ASN A 105 -11.86 15.02 8.36
CA ASN A 105 -12.91 15.02 7.33
C ASN A 105 -13.56 13.62 7.14
N PHE A 106 -13.81 12.90 8.23
CA PHE A 106 -14.34 11.53 8.19
C PHE A 106 -15.29 11.25 9.36
N ASN A 107 -16.40 10.56 9.09
CA ASN A 107 -17.37 10.11 10.08
C ASN A 107 -17.91 8.72 9.70
N LEU A 108 -17.89 7.79 10.66
CA LEU A 108 -18.37 6.41 10.49
C LEU A 108 -19.86 6.30 10.14
N ASN A 109 -20.68 7.28 10.55
CA ASN A 109 -22.12 7.29 10.32
C ASN A 109 -22.52 7.95 8.99
N ASN A 110 -21.58 8.63 8.33
CA ASN A 110 -21.80 9.39 7.09
C ASN A 110 -20.60 9.19 6.17
N LEU A 111 -20.57 8.03 5.51
CA LEU A 111 -19.50 7.67 4.59
C LEU A 111 -19.57 8.52 3.31
N CYS A 112 -18.43 8.67 2.62
CA CYS A 112 -18.35 9.39 1.36
C CYS A 112 -19.42 8.89 0.37
N GLY A 113 -20.15 9.83 -0.26
CA GLY A 113 -21.25 9.52 -1.18
C GLY A 113 -22.63 9.48 -0.51
N MET A 114 -22.70 9.58 0.83
CA MET A 114 -23.96 9.79 1.55
C MET A 114 -24.33 11.28 1.62
N ASP A 115 -25.61 11.56 1.86
CA ASP A 115 -26.11 12.92 2.08
C ASP A 115 -25.35 13.63 3.20
N GLY A 116 -25.00 14.89 2.94
CA GLY A 116 -24.21 15.72 3.86
C GLY A 116 -22.69 15.52 3.76
N THR A 117 -22.21 14.70 2.82
CA THR A 117 -20.77 14.64 2.49
C THR A 117 -20.39 15.58 1.34
N ASN A 118 -19.16 16.08 1.37
CA ASN A 118 -18.58 16.91 0.33
C ASN A 118 -17.18 16.39 -0.04
N THR A 119 -16.77 16.65 -1.27
CA THR A 119 -15.42 16.37 -1.76
C THR A 119 -14.54 17.61 -1.70
N CYS A 120 -13.25 17.42 -1.41
CA CYS A 120 -12.25 18.47 -1.51
C CYS A 120 -12.12 18.98 -2.96
N SER A 121 -11.60 20.21 -3.13
CA SER A 121 -11.46 20.83 -4.46
C SER A 121 -10.34 20.22 -5.30
N ASN A 122 -9.32 19.64 -4.67
CA ASN A 122 -8.19 19.01 -5.35
C ASN A 122 -7.83 17.65 -4.73
N PRO A 123 -8.42 16.54 -5.22
CA PRO A 123 -8.10 15.19 -4.74
C PRO A 123 -6.64 14.78 -4.91
N ASN A 124 -5.90 15.39 -5.86
CA ASN A 124 -4.49 15.04 -6.09
C ASN A 124 -3.57 15.50 -4.96
N ALA A 125 -4.02 16.41 -4.11
CA ALA A 125 -3.24 16.92 -2.98
C ALA A 125 -3.42 16.09 -1.69
N TYR A 126 -4.27 15.06 -1.70
CA TYR A 126 -4.61 14.23 -0.54
C TYR A 126 -4.13 12.80 -0.72
N ILE A 127 -3.64 12.18 0.36
CA ILE A 127 -3.36 10.73 0.39
C ILE A 127 -4.67 9.91 0.42
N HIS A 128 -5.62 10.33 1.26
CA HIS A 128 -6.85 9.59 1.53
C HIS A 128 -8.03 10.15 0.75
N TRP A 129 -8.74 9.29 0.02
CA TRP A 129 -9.99 9.67 -0.64
C TRP A 129 -11.10 9.82 0.40
N ASP A 130 -11.30 8.79 1.23
CA ASP A 130 -12.21 8.76 2.36
C ASP A 130 -11.48 8.17 3.59
N GLY A 131 -12.20 7.74 4.63
CA GLY A 131 -11.56 7.15 5.81
C GLY A 131 -10.98 5.75 5.64
N LEU A 132 -11.16 5.13 4.48
CA LEU A 132 -10.92 3.72 4.17
C LEU A 132 -10.05 3.53 2.90
N HIS A 133 -10.15 4.45 1.95
CA HIS A 133 -9.55 4.33 0.62
C HIS A 133 -8.57 5.48 0.33
N LEU A 134 -7.62 5.20 -0.56
CA LEU A 134 -6.63 6.16 -1.03
C LEU A 134 -7.13 6.90 -2.27
N THR A 135 -6.61 8.10 -2.51
CA THR A 135 -6.84 8.82 -3.76
C THR A 135 -6.16 8.12 -4.93
N GLU A 136 -6.58 8.44 -6.15
CA GLU A 136 -5.87 8.01 -7.36
C GLU A 136 -4.40 8.46 -7.34
N ALA A 137 -4.14 9.70 -6.91
CA ALA A 137 -2.79 10.25 -6.82
C ALA A 137 -1.88 9.42 -5.91
N MET A 138 -2.38 9.01 -4.74
CA MET A 138 -1.62 8.13 -3.86
C MET A 138 -1.39 6.74 -4.47
N ASN A 139 -2.42 6.14 -5.07
CA ASN A 139 -2.27 4.85 -5.75
C ASN A 139 -1.21 4.91 -6.87
N LYS A 140 -1.16 6.03 -7.62
CA LYS A 140 -0.16 6.25 -8.67
C LYS A 140 1.27 6.33 -8.10
N GLN A 141 1.46 6.99 -6.97
CA GLN A 141 2.78 7.05 -6.32
C GLN A 141 3.21 5.68 -5.80
N ILE A 142 2.30 4.93 -5.18
CA ILE A 142 2.60 3.56 -4.72
C ILE A 142 2.97 2.64 -5.89
N ALA A 143 2.21 2.69 -6.98
CA ALA A 143 2.53 1.94 -8.20
C ALA A 143 3.92 2.33 -8.74
N ARG A 144 4.24 3.63 -8.80
CA ARG A 144 5.56 4.12 -9.20
C ARG A 144 6.68 3.53 -8.34
N LEU A 145 6.49 3.54 -7.01
CA LEU A 145 7.47 3.03 -6.07
C LEU A 145 7.71 1.52 -6.23
N PHE A 146 6.65 0.74 -6.43
CA PHE A 146 6.76 -0.71 -6.69
C PHE A 146 7.47 -1.02 -8.01
N LEU A 147 7.13 -0.29 -9.06
CA LEU A 147 7.61 -0.58 -10.42
C LEU A 147 9.05 -0.09 -10.65
N LEU A 148 9.43 1.04 -10.04
CA LEU A 148 10.63 1.79 -10.45
C LEU A 148 11.64 2.05 -9.32
N GLU A 149 11.24 2.03 -8.05
CA GLU A 149 12.05 2.58 -6.94
C GLU A 149 12.43 1.52 -5.89
N GLY A 150 12.46 0.24 -6.28
CA GLY A 150 13.01 -0.83 -5.45
C GLY A 150 12.10 -1.35 -4.33
N PHE A 151 10.83 -0.93 -4.28
CA PHE A 151 9.85 -1.45 -3.31
C PHE A 151 9.20 -2.78 -3.74
N CYS A 152 9.80 -3.48 -4.71
CA CYS A 152 9.44 -4.84 -5.08
C CYS A 152 10.70 -5.70 -5.12
N GLN A 153 10.66 -6.89 -4.50
CA GLN A 153 11.81 -7.78 -4.39
C GLN A 153 11.47 -9.24 -4.76
N PRO A 154 12.11 -9.81 -5.82
CA PRO A 154 13.03 -9.15 -6.75
C PRO A 154 12.34 -7.99 -7.50
N SER A 155 13.13 -7.10 -8.10
CA SER A 155 12.59 -5.88 -8.74
C SER A 155 11.60 -6.22 -9.84
N PHE A 156 10.60 -5.37 -10.06
CA PHE A 156 9.62 -5.58 -11.13
C PHE A 156 10.30 -5.67 -12.51
N VAL A 157 11.39 -4.92 -12.72
CA VAL A 157 12.21 -4.99 -13.92
C VAL A 157 12.82 -6.39 -14.09
N ASP A 158 13.28 -7.04 -13.03
CA ASP A 158 13.80 -8.40 -13.09
C ASP A 158 12.71 -9.43 -13.39
N LEU A 159 11.48 -9.21 -12.89
CA LEU A 159 10.32 -10.03 -13.27
C LEU A 159 10.07 -9.95 -14.78
N ILE A 160 10.06 -8.74 -15.35
CA ILE A 160 9.84 -8.53 -16.79
C ILE A 160 10.95 -9.19 -17.61
N LYS A 161 12.22 -9.01 -17.23
CA LYS A 161 13.36 -9.64 -17.91
C LYS A 161 13.26 -11.17 -17.92
N ARG A 162 12.92 -11.77 -16.78
CA ARG A 162 12.70 -13.24 -16.68
C ARG A 162 11.53 -13.71 -17.52
N HIS A 163 10.45 -12.92 -17.58
CA HIS A 163 9.31 -13.25 -18.43
C HIS A 163 9.69 -13.23 -19.92
N GLN A 164 10.39 -12.18 -20.36
CA GLN A 164 10.86 -12.06 -21.74
C GLN A 164 11.83 -13.18 -22.14
N SER A 165 12.74 -13.57 -21.26
CA SER A 165 13.67 -14.67 -21.54
C SER A 165 12.98 -16.02 -21.70
N LEU A 166 11.80 -16.21 -21.11
CA LEU A 166 11.00 -17.43 -21.31
C LEU A 166 10.18 -17.41 -22.60
N LEU A 167 9.91 -16.22 -23.15
CA LEU A 167 9.15 -16.05 -24.39
C LEU A 167 10.03 -16.10 -25.65
N GLN A 168 11.33 -15.83 -25.53
CA GLN A 168 12.26 -16.03 -26.62
C GLN A 168 12.58 -17.52 -26.75
N PRO A 169 12.19 -18.19 -27.85
CA PRO A 169 12.63 -19.55 -28.11
C PRO A 169 14.16 -19.50 -28.20
N SER A 170 14.84 -20.43 -27.52
CA SER A 170 16.25 -20.68 -27.78
C SER A 170 16.43 -20.88 -29.29
N LEU A 171 17.07 -19.92 -29.96
CA LEU A 171 17.70 -20.15 -31.25
C LEU A 171 18.85 -21.13 -31.00
N GLN A 172 18.53 -22.41 -31.05
CA GLN A 172 19.46 -23.53 -31.20
C GLN A 172 18.93 -24.45 -32.29
#